data_AF-A0A8H4ES25-F1
#
_entry.id   AF-A0A8H4ES25-F1
#
_cell.length_a   1.000
_cell.length_b   1.000
_cell.length_c   1.000
_cell.angle_alpha   90.00
_cell.angle_beta   90.00
_cell.angle_gamma   90.00
#
_symmetry.space_group_name_H-M   'P 1'
#
loop_
_entity.id
_entity.type
_entity.pdbx_description
1 polymer ?
#
loop_
_entity_poly.entity_id
_entity_poly.type
_entity_poly.pdbx_seq_one_letter_code
_entity_poly.pdbx_strand_id
1 'polypeptide(L)'
;MNETLYLDLLKPFNANSSPWNKSSIKIPVTISQSALCISSSSIFLIGGNMRDLDQTVNYSSSFYTLNLDDSQWTIPNISGVNETFLWRQDLKAVIDSQRRIFLYGGTSFRLNYTVFGDMNIINMNTMTSLTLPIQNLPRRGYTATLLKNNCIIYIGGKSNKSDTSHIDMNVIHIFNTTSLSWSNMQAIGDKISSRDGHSAVLTQNETIIIYGGGTAINNFFQSEPVLAP
;
A
#
# COMPACT_ATOMS: atom_id res chain seq x y z
N MET A 1 -13.68 -10.54 11.14
CA MET A 1 -14.85 -10.39 10.26
C MET A 1 -14.38 -10.58 8.82
N ASN A 2 -15.08 -11.39 8.02
CA ASN A 2 -14.75 -11.73 6.62
C ASN A 2 -15.81 -11.18 5.66
N GLU A 3 -16.19 -9.92 5.85
CA GLU A 3 -17.29 -9.30 5.14
C GLU A 3 -16.79 -8.41 4.00
N THR A 4 -17.53 -8.42 2.90
CA THR A 4 -17.34 -7.48 1.79
C THR A 4 -18.54 -6.53 1.76
N LEU A 5 -18.29 -5.25 2.03
CA LEU A 5 -19.29 -4.18 2.00
C LEU A 5 -19.03 -3.28 0.81
N TYR A 6 -20.09 -2.82 0.14
CA TYR A 6 -19.98 -1.87 -0.96
C TYR A 6 -21.10 -0.84 -0.96
N LEU A 7 -20.82 0.30 -1.58
CA LEU A 7 -21.76 1.39 -1.80
C LEU A 7 -22.00 1.51 -3.31
N ASP A 8 -23.24 1.28 -3.74
CA ASP A 8 -23.65 1.37 -5.14
C ASP A 8 -24.10 2.80 -5.45
N LEU A 9 -23.22 3.59 -6.06
CA LEU A 9 -23.48 5.00 -6.37
C LEU A 9 -24.48 5.21 -7.52
N LEU A 10 -24.89 4.14 -8.22
CA LEU A 10 -25.96 4.22 -9.22
C LEU A 10 -27.35 4.24 -8.58
N LYS A 11 -27.45 3.87 -7.29
CA LYS A 11 -28.68 3.92 -6.51
C LYS A 11 -28.69 5.17 -5.64
N PRO A 12 -29.80 5.93 -5.60
CA PRO A 12 -29.92 7.06 -4.68
C PRO A 12 -29.95 6.55 -3.24
N PHE A 13 -29.27 7.27 -2.35
CA PHE A 13 -29.33 7.01 -0.91
C PHE A 13 -29.40 8.34 -0.13
N ASN A 14 -29.95 8.28 1.08
CA ASN A 14 -30.08 9.45 1.96
C ASN A 14 -29.61 9.12 3.38
N ALA A 15 -29.50 10.13 4.24
CA ALA A 15 -29.00 9.98 5.60
C ALA A 15 -29.89 9.11 6.52
N ASN A 16 -31.13 8.80 6.11
CA ASN A 16 -32.11 8.08 6.92
C ASN A 16 -32.13 6.57 6.65
N SER A 17 -31.34 6.06 5.70
CA SER A 17 -31.21 4.63 5.43
C SER A 17 -29.75 4.23 5.24
N SER A 18 -29.40 3.00 5.64
CA SER A 18 -28.07 2.47 5.40
C SER A 18 -27.88 2.26 3.89
N PRO A 19 -26.90 2.93 3.25
CA PRO A 19 -26.66 2.76 1.82
C PRO A 19 -25.73 1.57 1.52
N TRP A 20 -25.20 0.93 2.58
CA TRP A 20 -24.23 -0.14 2.49
C TRP A 20 -24.91 -1.45 2.14
N ASN A 21 -24.38 -2.11 1.11
CA ASN A 21 -24.78 -3.43 0.69
C ASN A 21 -23.75 -4.45 1.18
N LYS A 22 -24.23 -5.56 1.71
CA LYS A 22 -23.39 -6.72 2.04
C LYS A 22 -23.34 -7.64 0.82
N SER A 23 -22.14 -7.87 0.30
CA SER A 23 -21.94 -8.81 -0.80
C SER A 23 -21.98 -10.26 -0.30
N SER A 24 -22.46 -11.17 -1.15
CA SER A 24 -22.34 -12.62 -0.93
C SER A 24 -20.91 -13.14 -1.12
N ILE A 25 -20.04 -12.33 -1.73
CA ILE A 25 -18.62 -12.63 -1.96
C ILE A 25 -17.91 -12.67 -0.60
N LYS A 26 -17.51 -13.86 -0.18
CA LYS A 26 -16.73 -14.06 1.05
C LYS A 26 -15.24 -14.00 0.73
N ILE A 27 -14.52 -13.14 1.44
CA ILE A 27 -13.06 -13.18 1.43
C ILE A 27 -12.64 -14.49 2.11
N PRO A 28 -11.73 -15.28 1.51
CA PRO A 28 -11.34 -16.58 2.03
C PRO A 28 -10.58 -16.50 3.37
N VAL A 29 -10.13 -15.31 3.76
CA VAL A 29 -9.34 -15.06 4.97
C VAL A 29 -9.81 -13.81 5.71
N THR A 30 -9.50 -13.75 7.01
CA THR A 30 -9.51 -12.46 7.72
C THR A 30 -8.16 -11.79 7.55
N ILE A 31 -8.16 -10.48 7.28
CA ILE A 31 -6.95 -9.76 6.89
C ILE A 31 -6.92 -8.35 7.46
N SER A 32 -5.72 -7.87 7.77
CA SER A 32 -5.46 -6.48 8.14
C SER A 32 -4.09 -6.03 7.62
N GLN A 33 -3.91 -4.73 7.43
CA GLN A 33 -2.65 -4.12 6.97
C GLN A 33 -2.13 -4.68 5.62
N SER A 34 -3.02 -5.21 4.79
CA SER A 34 -2.71 -5.65 3.43
C SER A 34 -2.59 -4.46 2.48
N ALA A 35 -1.92 -4.68 1.36
CA ALA A 35 -1.96 -3.79 0.22
C ALA A 35 -3.10 -4.19 -0.73
N LEU A 36 -3.74 -3.18 -1.32
CA LEU A 36 -4.84 -3.32 -2.25
C LEU A 36 -4.55 -2.51 -3.51
N CYS A 37 -4.80 -3.08 -4.68
CA CYS A 37 -4.89 -2.34 -5.93
C CYS A 37 -5.95 -2.97 -6.84
N ILE A 38 -6.40 -2.21 -7.83
CA ILE A 38 -7.47 -2.60 -8.74
C ILE A 38 -7.03 -2.38 -10.18
N SER A 39 -7.38 -3.33 -11.03
CA SER A 39 -7.35 -3.23 -12.49
C SER A 39 -8.78 -3.19 -13.04
N SER A 40 -8.94 -3.07 -14.34
CA SER A 40 -10.27 -3.01 -14.97
C SER A 40 -11.19 -4.20 -14.63
N SER A 41 -10.64 -5.38 -14.39
CA SER A 41 -11.42 -6.62 -14.16
C SER A 41 -11.05 -7.36 -12.88
N SER A 42 -10.12 -6.84 -12.06
CA SER A 42 -9.66 -7.58 -10.89
C SER A 42 -9.21 -6.69 -9.74
N ILE A 43 -9.52 -7.09 -8.51
CA ILE A 43 -8.96 -6.54 -7.28
C ILE A 43 -7.86 -7.49 -6.79
N PHE A 44 -6.71 -6.92 -6.45
CA PHE A 44 -5.58 -7.65 -5.89
C PHE A 44 -5.42 -7.30 -4.41
N LEU A 45 -5.39 -8.32 -3.57
CA LEU A 45 -5.18 -8.24 -2.14
C LEU A 45 -3.86 -8.94 -1.80
N ILE A 46 -2.90 -8.19 -1.29
CA ILE A 46 -1.49 -8.62 -1.19
C ILE A 46 -0.95 -8.40 0.22
N GLY A 47 -0.29 -9.41 0.77
CA GLY A 47 0.38 -9.36 2.07
C GLY A 47 -0.60 -9.19 3.24
N GLY A 48 -0.17 -8.49 4.29
CA GLY A 48 -0.98 -8.26 5.49
C GLY A 48 -0.96 -9.40 6.51
N ASN A 49 -1.55 -9.14 7.67
CA ASN A 49 -1.73 -10.13 8.74
C ASN A 49 -2.98 -10.95 8.45
N MET A 50 -2.76 -12.15 7.93
CA MET A 50 -3.81 -13.06 7.48
C MET A 50 -4.06 -14.16 8.51
N ARG A 51 -5.33 -14.38 8.83
CA ARG A 51 -5.77 -15.45 9.72
C ARG A 51 -6.94 -16.20 9.11
N ASP A 52 -6.97 -17.50 9.33
CA ASP A 52 -8.12 -18.35 9.06
C ASP A 52 -9.31 -17.93 9.91
N LEU A 53 -10.50 -18.45 9.57
CA LEU A 53 -11.74 -18.09 10.27
C LEU A 53 -11.75 -18.53 11.74
N ASP A 54 -10.96 -19.54 12.09
CA ASP A 54 -10.71 -19.99 13.46
C ASP A 54 -9.61 -19.18 14.17
N GLN A 55 -9.14 -18.10 13.54
CA GLN A 55 -8.07 -17.20 14.00
C GLN A 55 -6.66 -17.80 14.03
N THR A 56 -6.46 -19.00 13.46
CA THR A 56 -5.11 -19.51 13.23
C THR A 56 -4.41 -18.69 12.14
N VAL A 57 -3.08 -18.57 12.20
CA VAL A 57 -2.34 -17.80 11.19
C VAL A 57 -2.39 -18.54 9.86
N ASN A 58 -2.93 -17.88 8.84
CA ASN A 58 -3.05 -18.48 7.52
C ASN A 58 -1.79 -18.15 6.70
N TYR A 59 -1.01 -19.20 6.42
CA TYR A 59 0.16 -19.15 5.53
C TYR A 59 -0.13 -19.75 4.14
N SER A 60 -1.39 -19.89 3.74
CA SER A 60 -1.75 -20.54 2.46
C SER A 60 -1.36 -19.70 1.25
N SER A 61 -1.43 -18.37 1.35
CA SER A 61 -1.00 -17.45 0.29
C SER A 61 -0.79 -16.03 0.83
N SER A 62 0.07 -15.26 0.15
CA SER A 62 0.20 -13.81 0.31
C SER A 62 -0.55 -13.01 -0.76
N PHE A 63 -1.22 -13.70 -1.68
CA PHE A 63 -1.86 -13.13 -2.85
C PHE A 63 -3.26 -13.70 -3.00
N TYR A 64 -4.22 -12.81 -3.13
CA TYR A 64 -5.61 -13.13 -3.46
C TYR A 64 -6.06 -12.19 -4.57
N THR A 65 -6.76 -12.74 -5.56
CA THR A 65 -7.33 -11.98 -6.66
C THR A 65 -8.83 -12.21 -6.68
N LEU A 66 -9.61 -11.13 -6.66
CA LEU A 66 -11.04 -11.16 -6.93
C LEU A 66 -11.24 -10.80 -8.40
N ASN A 67 -11.79 -11.72 -9.18
CA ASN A 67 -12.27 -11.42 -10.51
C ASN A 67 -13.63 -10.69 -10.40
N LEU A 68 -13.73 -9.52 -11.04
CA LEU A 68 -14.93 -8.69 -10.98
C LEU A 68 -16.04 -9.17 -11.90
N ASP A 69 -15.71 -9.94 -12.94
CA ASP A 69 -16.68 -10.43 -13.92
C ASP A 69 -17.52 -11.59 -13.36
N ASP A 70 -16.90 -12.51 -12.62
CA ASP A 70 -17.55 -13.70 -12.03
C ASP A 70 -17.68 -13.63 -10.49
N SER A 71 -17.13 -12.56 -9.88
CA SER A 71 -17.16 -12.34 -8.44
C SER A 71 -16.49 -13.45 -7.61
N GLN A 72 -15.49 -14.15 -8.16
CA GLN A 72 -14.78 -15.23 -7.49
C GLN A 72 -13.37 -14.85 -7.03
N TRP A 73 -13.02 -15.29 -5.81
CA TRP A 73 -11.66 -15.21 -5.28
C TRP A 73 -10.82 -16.39 -5.76
N THR A 74 -9.59 -16.10 -6.16
CA THR A 74 -8.57 -17.09 -6.54
C THR A 74 -7.23 -16.78 -5.88
N ILE A 75 -6.42 -17.82 -5.71
CA ILE A 75 -5.02 -17.68 -5.31
C ILE A 75 -4.18 -17.79 -6.59
N PRO A 76 -3.56 -16.69 -7.05
CA PRO A 76 -2.71 -16.74 -8.22
C PRO A 76 -1.43 -17.53 -7.93
N ASN A 77 -1.01 -18.37 -8.88
CA ASN A 77 0.31 -19.01 -8.83
C ASN A 77 1.36 -18.06 -9.42
N ILE A 78 2.10 -17.36 -8.56
CA ILE A 78 3.14 -16.41 -8.96
C ILE A 78 4.51 -17.07 -8.75
N SER A 79 5.28 -17.20 -9.82
CA SER A 79 6.63 -17.77 -9.78
C SER A 79 7.68 -16.72 -9.37
N GLY A 80 8.75 -17.14 -8.69
CA GLY A 80 9.86 -16.26 -8.32
C GLY A 80 9.61 -15.30 -7.15
N VAL A 81 8.58 -15.55 -6.34
CA VAL A 81 8.30 -14.73 -5.15
C VAL A 81 9.38 -14.95 -4.09
N ASN A 82 9.95 -13.87 -3.58
CA ASN A 82 10.90 -13.91 -2.47
C ASN A 82 10.19 -14.26 -1.15
N GLU A 83 10.68 -15.26 -0.41
CA GLU A 83 10.07 -15.70 0.85
C GLU A 83 9.98 -14.59 1.90
N THR A 84 10.93 -13.65 1.92
CA THR A 84 10.93 -12.50 2.84
C THR A 84 9.84 -11.47 2.51
N PHE A 85 9.23 -11.56 1.32
CA PHE A 85 8.10 -10.72 0.92
C PHE A 85 6.75 -11.28 1.38
N LEU A 86 6.66 -12.57 1.67
CA LEU A 86 5.40 -13.20 2.05
C LEU A 86 4.82 -12.59 3.34
N TRP A 87 3.50 -12.34 3.34
CA TRP A 87 2.70 -11.76 4.43
C TRP A 87 3.15 -10.38 4.89
N ARG A 88 3.91 -9.67 4.07
CA ARG A 88 4.42 -8.35 4.43
C ARG A 88 3.27 -7.35 4.62
N GLN A 89 3.32 -6.62 5.73
CA GLN A 89 2.34 -5.63 6.14
C GLN A 89 2.77 -4.22 5.77
N ASP A 90 1.86 -3.25 5.92
CA ASP A 90 2.12 -1.81 5.72
C ASP A 90 2.60 -1.43 4.31
N LEU A 91 2.41 -2.33 3.34
CA LEU A 91 2.71 -2.11 1.92
C LEU A 91 1.74 -1.10 1.28
N LYS A 92 2.15 -0.57 0.14
CA LYS A 92 1.28 0.15 -0.81
C LYS A 92 1.43 -0.52 -2.17
N ALA A 93 0.32 -1.05 -2.69
CA ALA A 93 0.30 -1.66 -4.02
C ALA A 93 -0.01 -0.57 -5.04
N VAL A 94 0.88 -0.42 -6.02
CA VAL A 94 0.68 0.50 -7.15
C VAL A 94 0.72 -0.35 -8.41
N ILE A 95 -0.32 -0.26 -9.25
CA ILE A 95 -0.40 -0.99 -10.51
C ILE A 95 -0.28 -0.03 -11.69
N ASP A 96 0.56 -0.36 -12.66
CA ASP A 96 0.70 0.40 -13.90
C ASP A 96 -0.20 -0.10 -15.02
N SER A 97 -0.17 0.60 -16.17
CA SER A 97 -0.95 0.24 -17.37
C SER A 97 -0.51 -1.09 -18.02
N GLN A 98 0.67 -1.59 -17.66
CA GLN A 98 1.20 -2.88 -18.13
C GLN A 98 0.83 -4.03 -17.17
N ARG A 99 -0.01 -3.78 -16.16
CA ARG A 99 -0.41 -4.72 -15.11
C ARG A 99 0.78 -5.24 -14.30
N ARG A 100 1.78 -4.39 -14.08
CA ARG A 100 2.85 -4.62 -13.11
C ARG A 100 2.47 -3.98 -11.78
N ILE A 101 2.50 -4.76 -10.71
CA ILE A 101 2.22 -4.29 -9.35
C ILE A 101 3.55 -4.06 -8.63
N PHE A 102 3.76 -2.83 -8.16
CA PHE A 102 4.97 -2.39 -7.45
C PHE A 102 4.69 -2.34 -5.94
N LEU A 103 5.51 -3.05 -5.17
CA LEU A 103 5.35 -3.25 -3.74
C LEU A 103 6.70 -2.99 -3.06
N TYR A 104 6.84 -1.81 -2.47
CA TYR A 104 8.08 -1.35 -1.87
C TYR A 104 8.06 -1.44 -0.34
N GLY A 105 9.18 -1.81 0.27
CA GLY A 105 9.33 -1.78 1.72
C GLY A 105 8.27 -2.57 2.46
N GLY A 106 7.63 -2.01 3.49
CA GLY A 106 6.69 -2.69 4.38
C GLY A 106 7.36 -3.38 5.55
N THR A 107 6.59 -4.12 6.35
CA THR A 107 7.08 -4.81 7.57
C THR A 107 6.77 -6.28 7.60
N SER A 108 7.62 -7.08 8.25
CA SER A 108 7.32 -8.50 8.47
C SER A 108 7.29 -8.83 9.95
N PHE A 109 6.09 -9.10 10.47
CA PHE A 109 5.90 -9.66 11.82
C PHE A 109 6.78 -10.88 12.09
N ARG A 110 6.87 -11.82 11.13
CA ARG A 110 7.65 -13.06 11.25
C ARG A 110 9.14 -12.79 11.46
N LEU A 111 9.64 -11.72 10.85
CA LEU A 111 11.04 -11.33 10.93
C LEU A 111 11.21 -10.20 11.92
N ASN A 112 10.69 -10.34 13.14
CA ASN A 112 11.01 -9.32 14.11
C ASN A 112 10.29 -8.00 13.86
N TYR A 113 9.16 -7.86 13.14
CA TYR A 113 8.68 -6.56 12.61
C TYR A 113 9.73 -5.76 11.80
N THR A 114 10.70 -6.42 11.17
CA THR A 114 11.74 -5.74 10.36
C THR A 114 11.07 -4.89 9.28
N VAL A 115 11.57 -3.67 9.09
CA VAL A 115 11.14 -2.77 8.01
C VAL A 115 12.07 -2.97 6.83
N PHE A 116 11.50 -3.19 5.66
CA PHE A 116 12.23 -3.55 4.45
C PHE A 116 12.37 -2.37 3.50
N GLY A 117 13.35 -2.45 2.59
CA GLY A 117 13.67 -1.44 1.58
C GLY A 117 13.93 -2.03 0.18
N ASP A 118 13.48 -3.26 -0.07
CA ASP A 118 13.41 -3.89 -1.39
C ASP A 118 12.13 -3.49 -2.14
N MET A 119 12.23 -3.55 -3.47
CA MET A 119 11.10 -3.41 -4.39
C MET A 119 10.74 -4.78 -4.93
N ASN A 120 9.50 -5.21 -4.76
CA ASN A 120 8.95 -6.42 -5.35
C ASN A 120 7.96 -6.02 -6.46
N ILE A 121 8.17 -6.55 -7.65
CA ILE A 121 7.40 -6.23 -8.85
C ILE A 121 6.74 -7.51 -9.33
N ILE A 122 5.40 -7.52 -9.39
CA ILE A 122 4.63 -8.66 -9.85
C ILE A 122 4.06 -8.34 -11.21
N ASN A 123 4.42 -9.12 -12.22
CA ASN A 123 3.84 -9.01 -13.54
C ASN A 123 2.62 -9.94 -13.63
N MET A 124 1.43 -9.36 -13.71
CA MET A 124 0.17 -10.13 -13.74
C MET A 124 -0.14 -10.75 -15.10
N ASN A 125 0.58 -10.39 -16.16
CA ASN A 125 0.42 -11.04 -17.47
C ASN A 125 1.23 -12.34 -17.55
N THR A 126 2.43 -12.35 -16.94
CA THR A 126 3.31 -13.52 -16.94
C THR A 126 3.24 -14.35 -15.66
N MET A 127 2.57 -13.84 -14.62
CA MET A 127 2.50 -14.46 -13.29
C MET A 127 3.89 -14.72 -12.70
N THR A 128 4.77 -13.73 -12.83
CA THR A 128 6.16 -13.77 -12.34
C THR A 128 6.44 -12.60 -11.40
N SER A 129 7.29 -12.83 -10.40
CA SER A 129 7.81 -11.81 -9.49
C SER A 129 9.28 -11.50 -9.78
N LEU A 130 9.64 -10.23 -9.64
CA LEU A 130 11.01 -9.72 -9.67
C LEU A 130 11.27 -8.90 -8.40
N THR A 131 12.29 -9.28 -7.63
CA THR A 131 12.77 -8.48 -6.49
C THR A 131 14.01 -7.72 -6.90
N LEU A 132 13.97 -6.38 -6.81
CA LEU A 132 15.15 -5.55 -7.03
C LEU A 132 16.05 -5.54 -5.78
N PRO A 133 17.36 -5.24 -5.92
CA PRO A 133 18.26 -5.14 -4.78
C PRO A 133 17.74 -4.18 -3.70
N ILE A 134 17.95 -4.58 -2.44
CA ILE A 134 17.57 -3.78 -1.27
C ILE A 134 18.27 -2.42 -1.35
N GLN A 135 17.48 -1.36 -1.20
CA GLN A 135 18.00 -0.02 -0.96
C GLN A 135 18.18 0.19 0.54
N ASN A 136 19.19 0.97 0.95
CA ASN A 136 19.38 1.41 2.35
C ASN A 136 18.34 2.47 2.77
N LEU A 137 17.09 2.29 2.34
CA LEU A 137 15.97 3.20 2.55
C LEU A 137 14.71 2.41 2.97
N PRO A 138 14.78 1.56 4.01
CA PRO A 138 13.60 0.84 4.47
C PRO A 138 12.45 1.78 4.79
N ARG A 139 11.20 1.35 4.56
CA ARG A 139 10.04 2.23 4.75
C ARG A 139 8.74 1.49 5.09
N ARG A 140 7.98 2.04 6.05
CA ARG A 140 6.58 1.68 6.35
C ARG A 140 5.71 2.91 6.59
N GLY A 141 4.38 2.75 6.56
CA GLY A 141 3.45 3.83 6.92
C GLY A 141 3.47 5.04 5.97
N TYR A 142 3.97 4.84 4.75
CA TYR A 142 4.16 5.85 3.72
C TYR A 142 3.01 5.84 2.70
N THR A 143 2.96 6.83 1.82
CA THR A 143 2.08 6.84 0.64
C THR A 143 2.87 6.61 -0.64
N ALA A 144 2.27 5.90 -1.61
CA ALA A 144 2.82 5.71 -2.94
C ALA A 144 1.79 6.13 -4.00
N THR A 145 2.22 6.89 -5.00
CA THR A 145 1.34 7.45 -6.02
C THR A 145 1.98 7.33 -7.40
N LEU A 146 1.31 6.64 -8.33
CA LEU A 146 1.73 6.56 -9.74
C LEU A 146 1.34 7.84 -10.47
N LEU A 147 2.30 8.43 -11.18
CA LEU A 147 2.11 9.59 -12.06
C LEU A 147 1.94 9.17 -13.52
N LYS A 148 1.42 10.07 -14.36
CA LYS A 148 1.20 9.81 -15.80
C LYS A 148 2.51 9.54 -16.55
N ASN A 149 3.63 10.03 -16.05
CA ASN A 149 4.97 9.80 -16.61
C ASN A 149 5.61 8.47 -16.17
N ASN A 150 4.83 7.53 -15.62
CA ASN A 150 5.29 6.21 -15.18
C ASN A 150 6.29 6.24 -14.00
N CYS A 151 6.36 7.35 -13.27
CA CYS A 151 7.09 7.42 -12.00
C CYS A 151 6.14 7.17 -10.82
N ILE A 152 6.62 6.47 -9.80
CA ILE A 152 5.93 6.33 -8.52
C ILE A 152 6.60 7.25 -7.51
N ILE A 153 5.81 8.09 -6.86
CA ILE A 153 6.25 9.00 -5.82
C ILE A 153 5.97 8.38 -4.45
N TYR A 154 7.00 8.33 -3.60
CA TYR A 154 6.96 7.83 -2.23
C TYR A 154 7.23 8.96 -1.23
N ILE A 155 6.28 9.20 -0.31
CA ILE A 155 6.33 10.33 0.63
C ILE A 155 6.17 9.84 2.08
N GLY A 156 7.01 10.39 2.97
CA GLY A 156 6.96 10.18 4.42
C GLY A 156 7.06 8.72 4.86
N GLY A 157 6.49 8.41 6.03
CA GLY A 157 6.60 7.10 6.67
C GLY A 157 7.76 7.02 7.66
N LYS A 158 8.08 5.80 8.11
CA LYS A 158 9.14 5.49 9.08
C LYS A 158 10.16 4.55 8.47
N SER A 159 11.45 4.77 8.77
CA SER A 159 12.54 3.93 8.27
C SER A 159 12.74 2.65 9.06
N ASN A 160 12.30 2.61 10.32
CA ASN A 160 12.36 1.41 11.14
C ASN A 160 11.17 1.34 12.11
N LYS A 161 11.25 0.48 13.13
CA LYS A 161 10.17 0.32 14.13
C LYS A 161 10.09 1.48 15.11
N SER A 162 11.17 2.23 15.31
CA SER A 162 11.24 3.32 16.27
C SER A 162 10.26 4.42 15.91
N ASP A 163 9.59 4.97 16.91
CA ASP A 163 8.69 6.10 16.72
C ASP A 163 9.40 7.38 16.31
N THR A 164 10.70 7.48 16.54
CA THR A 164 11.53 8.63 16.13
C THR A 164 12.12 8.50 14.73
N SER A 165 11.80 7.44 13.99
CA SER A 165 12.42 7.12 12.69
C SER A 165 11.69 7.70 11.48
N HIS A 166 10.91 8.77 11.67
CA HIS A 166 10.17 9.39 10.58
C HIS A 166 11.09 9.90 9.47
N ILE A 167 10.68 9.65 8.24
CA ILE A 167 11.37 10.10 7.04
C ILE A 167 10.92 11.52 6.73
N ASP A 168 11.88 12.39 6.42
CA ASP A 168 11.63 13.76 5.98
C ASP A 168 10.69 13.78 4.78
N MET A 169 9.57 14.50 4.92
CA MET A 169 8.58 14.64 3.86
C MET A 169 9.09 15.45 2.67
N ASN A 170 10.11 16.29 2.87
CA ASN A 170 10.69 17.08 1.79
C ASN A 170 11.63 16.25 0.90
N VAL A 171 12.03 15.04 1.32
CA VAL A 171 12.81 14.13 0.47
C VAL A 171 11.84 13.23 -0.31
N ILE A 172 11.50 13.67 -1.51
CA ILE A 172 10.58 12.97 -2.40
C ILE A 172 11.34 11.86 -3.11
N HIS A 173 10.99 10.62 -2.79
CA HIS A 173 11.61 9.44 -3.41
C HIS A 173 10.82 9.04 -4.64
N ILE A 174 11.53 8.78 -5.74
CA ILE A 174 10.93 8.61 -7.06
C ILE A 174 11.44 7.31 -7.64
N PHE A 175 10.53 6.43 -8.03
CA PHE A 175 10.85 5.20 -8.72
C PHE A 175 10.36 5.28 -10.17
N ASN A 176 11.27 5.24 -11.13
CA ASN A 176 10.92 5.17 -12.54
C ASN A 176 10.62 3.71 -12.91
N THR A 177 9.37 3.42 -13.26
CA THR A 177 8.93 2.04 -13.54
C THR A 177 9.39 1.51 -14.91
N THR A 178 9.93 2.37 -15.77
CA THR A 178 10.45 1.98 -17.09
C THR A 178 11.92 1.58 -16.98
N SER A 179 12.75 2.40 -16.35
CA SER A 179 14.18 2.11 -16.13
C SER A 179 14.44 1.26 -14.88
N LEU A 180 13.42 1.03 -14.05
CA LEU A 180 13.52 0.33 -12.77
C LEU A 180 14.57 0.94 -11.82
N SER A 181 14.67 2.28 -11.84
CA SER A 181 15.68 3.02 -11.10
C SER A 181 15.06 4.01 -10.12
N TRP A 182 15.80 4.23 -9.02
CA TRP A 182 15.46 5.22 -8.01
C TRP A 182 16.14 6.54 -8.29
N SER A 183 15.45 7.61 -7.93
CA SER A 183 16.00 8.96 -7.79
C SER A 183 15.31 9.65 -6.61
N ASN A 184 15.80 10.82 -6.22
CA ASN A 184 15.14 11.65 -5.23
C ASN A 184 15.13 13.11 -5.67
N MET A 185 14.20 13.87 -5.09
CA MET A 185 14.15 15.32 -5.21
C MET A 185 13.95 15.93 -3.83
N GLN A 186 14.63 17.04 -3.58
CA GLN A 186 14.36 17.88 -2.42
C GLN A 186 13.23 18.85 -2.76
N ALA A 187 12.10 18.74 -2.07
CA ALA A 187 11.04 19.74 -2.15
C ALA A 187 11.54 21.07 -1.57
N ILE A 188 11.20 22.16 -2.25
CA ILE A 188 11.52 23.54 -1.84
C ILE A 188 10.25 24.23 -1.33
N GLY A 189 10.43 25.26 -0.51
CA GLY A 189 9.33 26.00 0.12
C GLY A 189 9.12 25.58 1.57
N ASP A 190 7.86 25.54 2.00
CA ASP A 190 7.50 25.32 3.39
C ASP A 190 7.92 23.93 3.89
N LYS A 191 8.54 23.90 5.08
CA LYS A 191 8.95 22.65 5.69
C LYS A 191 7.75 21.93 6.28
N ILE A 192 7.44 20.75 5.72
CA ILE A 192 6.40 19.88 6.25
C ILE A 192 7.00 18.95 7.31
N SER A 193 6.37 18.88 8.48
CA SER A 193 6.79 17.95 9.52
C SER A 193 6.67 16.49 9.08
N SER A 194 7.70 15.69 9.37
CA SER A 194 7.75 14.27 9.07
C SER A 194 6.60 13.51 9.74
N ARG A 195 5.91 12.65 8.99
CA ARG A 195 4.72 11.92 9.46
C ARG A 195 4.54 10.57 8.78
N ASP A 196 3.81 9.68 9.43
CA ASP A 196 3.37 8.38 8.90
C ASP A 196 1.83 8.22 9.04
N GLY A 197 1.27 7.26 8.31
CA GLY A 197 -0.18 7.00 8.32
C GLY A 197 -1.04 8.09 7.68
N HIS A 198 -0.43 9.01 6.92
CA HIS A 198 -1.15 10.01 6.13
C HIS A 198 -1.76 9.39 4.87
N SER A 199 -2.71 10.10 4.26
CA SER A 199 -3.27 9.78 2.95
C SER A 199 -2.73 10.74 1.90
N ALA A 200 -2.56 10.26 0.67
CA ALA A 200 -2.17 11.07 -0.48
C ALA A 200 -3.05 10.73 -1.69
N VAL A 201 -3.50 11.76 -2.41
CA VAL A 201 -4.38 11.61 -3.58
C VAL A 201 -3.84 12.43 -4.74
N LEU A 202 -3.72 11.81 -5.92
CA LEU A 202 -3.35 12.50 -7.15
C LEU A 202 -4.58 13.15 -7.77
N THR A 203 -4.48 14.45 -8.06
CA THR A 203 -5.51 15.19 -8.81
C THR A 203 -5.31 15.06 -10.32
N GLN A 204 -6.35 15.41 -11.09
CA GLN A 204 -6.30 15.39 -12.56
C GLN A 204 -5.20 16.32 -13.13
N ASN A 205 -4.88 17.39 -12.41
CA ASN A 205 -3.87 18.40 -12.74
C ASN A 205 -2.47 18.03 -12.21
N GLU A 206 -2.20 16.74 -11.97
CA GLU A 206 -0.88 16.22 -11.55
C GLU A 206 -0.35 16.78 -10.22
N THR A 207 -1.25 17.25 -9.35
CA THR A 207 -0.91 17.67 -7.98
C THR A 207 -1.26 16.57 -6.99
N ILE A 208 -0.32 16.21 -6.10
CA ILE A 208 -0.57 15.29 -4.98
C ILE A 208 -1.02 16.11 -3.78
N ILE A 209 -2.20 15.80 -3.25
CA ILE A 209 -2.72 16.41 -2.01
C ILE A 209 -2.54 15.42 -0.86
N ILE A 210 -1.99 15.89 0.26
CA ILE A 210 -1.69 15.07 1.45
C ILE A 210 -2.57 15.51 2.62
N TYR A 211 -3.17 14.54 3.33
CA TYR A 211 -4.00 14.79 4.51
C TYR A 211 -3.66 13.85 5.67
N GLY A 212 -3.80 14.39 6.89
CA GLY A 212 -3.69 13.64 8.13
C GLY A 212 -2.29 13.08 8.40
N GLY A 213 -2.26 11.88 8.97
CA GLY A 213 -1.06 11.27 9.53
C GLY A 213 -0.65 11.89 10.86
N GLY A 214 0.35 11.30 11.48
CA GLY A 214 0.88 11.75 12.75
C GLY A 214 2.39 11.73 12.77
N THR A 215 2.94 12.57 13.64
CA THR A 215 4.34 12.57 14.01
C THR A 215 4.44 12.17 15.48
N ALA A 216 5.52 11.49 15.86
CA ALA A 216 5.79 11.22 17.26
C ALA A 216 6.56 12.40 17.84
N ILE A 217 5.84 13.45 18.26
CA ILE A 217 6.41 14.51 19.08
C ILE A 217 5.80 14.34 20.47
N ASN A 218 6.63 14.03 21.47
CA ASN A 218 6.25 13.93 22.88
C ASN A 218 5.09 12.97 23.21
N ASN A 219 5.04 11.77 22.60
CA ASN A 219 4.01 10.74 22.84
C ASN A 219 2.56 11.12 22.48
N PHE A 220 2.32 12.20 21.73
CA PHE A 220 1.00 12.55 21.21
C PHE A 220 1.01 12.58 19.68
N PHE A 221 0.02 11.93 19.05
CA PHE A 221 -0.25 12.06 17.63
C PHE A 221 -0.88 13.44 17.38
N GLN A 222 -0.09 14.43 16.97
CA GLN A 222 -0.64 15.69 16.46
C GLN A 222 -1.02 15.54 14.99
N SER A 223 -2.25 15.93 14.64
CA SER A 223 -2.77 15.97 13.27
C SER A 223 -2.52 17.30 12.56
N GLU A 224 -1.88 18.29 13.21
CA GLU A 224 -1.72 19.61 12.62
C GLU A 224 -0.52 19.68 11.65
N PRO A 225 -0.67 20.27 10.46
CA PRO A 225 0.46 20.75 9.68
C PRO A 225 1.04 21.95 10.42
N VAL A 226 1.98 21.71 11.34
CA VAL A 226 2.82 22.79 11.85
C VAL A 226 3.75 23.18 10.70
N LEU A 227 3.44 24.30 10.03
CA LEU A 227 4.44 25.00 9.23
C LEU A 227 5.58 25.35 10.19
N ALA A 228 6.75 24.75 10.00
CA ALA A 228 7.88 25.08 10.86
C ALA A 228 8.21 26.59 10.72
N PRO A 229 8.60 27.27 11.81
CA PRO A 229 8.96 28.69 11.78
C PRO A 229 10.19 28.97 10.91
#